data_AF-A0A933YEJ9-F1
#
_entry.id   AF-A0A933YEJ9-F1
#
_cell.length_a   1.000
_cell.length_b   1.000
_cell.length_c   1.000
_cell.angle_alpha   90.00
_cell.angle_beta   90.00
_cell.angle_gamma   90.00
#
_symmetry.space_group_name_H-M   'P 1'
#
loop_
_entity.id
_entity.type
_entity.pdbx_description
1 polymer ?
#
loop_
_entity_poly.entity_id
_entity_poly.type
_entity_poly.pdbx_seq_one_letter_code
_entity_poly.pdbx_strand_id
1 'polypeptide(L)'
;MAELDEQRRKVEELKRRILEQKKGGGAPGAVEPPPPPVVSAPPSPEVDHAEQEARKKADDAKLAAEAEAKRKAEEARRAAEAEKLKQQQVPKPAASKPPVPKPPAPPETTANPATIMAYVQALKQAWADGSISKDEETLIATLRKSFGISEQEHAGLEQEIQVETYLEAIMGAWKDGSISASDFERLDTLREKLKISAEEHLRLERQVRQDILRQK
;
A
#
# COMPACT_ATOMS: atom_id res chain seq x y z
N MET A 1 11.89 9.01 -24.13
CA MET A 1 10.54 8.91 -24.75
C MET A 1 10.55 8.06 -26.02
N ALA A 2 11.48 8.26 -26.97
CA ALA A 2 11.54 7.47 -28.21
C ALA A 2 11.81 5.96 -28.00
N GLU A 3 12.60 5.59 -27.00
CA GLU A 3 13.00 4.19 -26.74
C GLU A 3 11.84 3.30 -26.24
N LEU A 4 10.88 3.88 -25.51
CA LEU A 4 9.67 3.17 -25.06
C LEU A 4 8.70 2.88 -26.21
N ASP A 5 8.64 3.75 -27.21
CA ASP A 5 7.82 3.56 -28.41
C ASP A 5 8.42 2.47 -29.31
N GLU A 6 9.76 2.42 -29.38
CA GLU A 6 10.48 1.37 -30.11
C GLU A 6 10.33 0.00 -29.46
N GLN A 7 10.35 -0.08 -28.12
CA GLN A 7 10.07 -1.33 -27.41
C GLN A 7 8.63 -1.81 -27.62
N ARG A 8 7.64 -0.90 -27.64
CA ARG A 8 6.24 -1.25 -27.94
C ARG A 8 6.07 -1.80 -29.36
N ARG A 9 6.72 -1.20 -30.35
CA ARG A 9 6.72 -1.74 -31.73
C ARG A 9 7.34 -3.13 -31.82
N LYS A 10 8.47 -3.37 -31.13
CA LYS A 10 9.11 -4.70 -31.11
C LYS A 10 8.21 -5.77 -30.48
N VAL A 11 7.49 -5.43 -29.41
CA VAL A 11 6.55 -6.36 -28.76
C VAL A 11 5.35 -6.67 -29.66
N GLU A 12 4.80 -5.67 -30.36
CA GLU A 12 3.71 -5.89 -31.30
C GLU A 12 4.13 -6.74 -32.52
N GLU A 13 5.33 -6.50 -33.05
CA GLU A 13 5.87 -7.29 -34.16
C GLU A 13 6.08 -8.76 -33.77
N LEU A 14 6.61 -8.99 -32.57
CA LEU A 14 6.80 -10.35 -32.03
C LEU A 14 5.46 -11.09 -31.87
N LYS A 15 4.44 -10.40 -31.36
CA LYS A 15 3.10 -10.95 -31.18
C LYS A 15 2.44 -11.31 -32.52
N ARG A 16 2.64 -10.48 -33.55
CA ARG A 16 2.12 -10.72 -34.90
C ARG A 16 2.78 -11.96 -35.53
N ARG A 17 4.10 -12.12 -35.34
CA ARG A 17 4.86 -13.27 -35.85
C ARG A 17 4.46 -14.59 -35.21
N ILE A 18 4.16 -14.59 -33.90
CA ILE A 18 3.67 -15.78 -33.18
C ILE A 18 2.28 -16.18 -33.68
N LEU A 19 1.40 -15.20 -33.92
CA LEU A 19 0.05 -15.46 -34.43
C LEU A 19 0.07 -16.02 -35.86
N GLU A 20 1.00 -15.55 -36.69
CA GLU A 20 1.16 -16.03 -38.08
C GLU A 20 1.73 -17.46 -38.14
N GLN A 21 2.71 -17.79 -37.29
CA GLN A 21 3.20 -19.17 -37.17
C GLN A 21 2.12 -20.14 -36.69
N LYS A 22 1.21 -19.69 -35.81
CA LYS A 22 0.09 -20.52 -35.32
C LYS A 22 -1.00 -20.71 -36.38
N LYS A 23 -1.10 -19.83 -37.37
CA LYS A 23 -2.08 -19.92 -38.47
C LYS A 23 -1.58 -20.73 -39.68
N GLY A 24 -0.27 -20.97 -39.80
CA GLY A 24 0.34 -21.66 -40.94
C GLY A 24 0.58 -23.17 -40.81
N GLY A 25 0.28 -23.79 -39.66
CA GLY A 25 0.54 -25.21 -39.41
C GLY A 25 -0.63 -26.15 -39.75
N GLY A 26 -1.06 -26.21 -41.02
CA GLY A 26 -2.03 -27.18 -41.52
C GLY A 26 -1.38 -28.15 -42.50
N ALA A 27 -1.32 -29.43 -42.15
CA ALA A 27 -0.77 -30.51 -42.97
C ALA A 27 -1.63 -30.80 -44.23
N PRO A 28 -1.05 -31.31 -45.33
CA PRO A 28 -1.78 -31.67 -46.55
C PRO A 28 -2.24 -33.13 -46.54
N GLY A 29 -3.39 -33.41 -47.15
CA GLY A 29 -3.85 -34.78 -47.41
C GLY A 29 -5.29 -34.82 -47.91
N ALA A 30 -5.52 -34.42 -49.16
CA ALA A 30 -6.81 -34.48 -49.84
C ALA A 30 -6.96 -35.78 -50.65
N VAL A 31 -8.08 -36.48 -50.46
CA VAL A 31 -8.74 -37.31 -51.49
C VAL A 31 -10.26 -37.20 -51.28
N GLU A 32 -10.99 -36.85 -52.35
CA GLU A 32 -12.43 -36.54 -52.45
C GLU A 32 -13.27 -37.79 -52.90
N PRO A 33 -14.62 -37.75 -53.11
CA PRO A 33 -15.68 -38.28 -52.22
C PRO A 33 -16.57 -39.38 -52.86
N PRO A 34 -17.63 -39.86 -52.16
CA PRO A 34 -18.98 -39.79 -52.75
C PRO A 34 -20.13 -39.40 -51.76
N PRO A 35 -21.33 -39.02 -52.26
CA PRO A 35 -22.37 -38.26 -51.54
C PRO A 35 -23.38 -39.13 -50.72
N PRO A 36 -24.28 -38.51 -49.92
CA PRO A 36 -24.61 -38.97 -48.57
C PRO A 36 -26.01 -39.65 -48.43
N PRO A 37 -26.28 -40.26 -47.26
CA PRO A 37 -27.61 -40.19 -46.67
C PRO A 37 -27.61 -39.44 -45.34
N VAL A 38 -28.48 -38.44 -45.32
CA VAL A 38 -29.15 -37.75 -44.21
C VAL A 38 -29.21 -38.52 -42.87
N VAL A 39 -28.48 -38.07 -41.85
CA VAL A 39 -28.87 -38.26 -40.43
C VAL A 39 -28.38 -37.09 -39.57
N SER A 40 -29.35 -36.46 -38.90
CA SER A 40 -29.35 -35.71 -37.64
C SER A 40 -28.06 -35.04 -37.11
N ALA A 41 -28.19 -33.70 -37.00
CA ALA A 41 -27.59 -32.73 -36.08
C ALA A 41 -26.54 -33.18 -35.03
N PRO A 42 -25.52 -32.33 -34.83
CA PRO A 42 -25.21 -31.78 -33.52
C PRO A 42 -25.40 -30.23 -33.48
N PRO A 43 -25.70 -29.65 -32.30
CA PRO A 43 -25.99 -28.23 -32.14
C PRO A 43 -24.74 -27.35 -32.28
N SER A 44 -24.92 -26.20 -32.95
CA SER A 44 -23.92 -25.16 -33.16
C SER A 44 -23.34 -24.60 -31.84
N PRO A 45 -22.01 -24.37 -31.75
CA PRO A 45 -21.35 -23.77 -30.58
C PRO A 45 -21.45 -22.22 -30.52
N GLU A 46 -22.41 -21.61 -31.20
CA GLU A 46 -22.47 -20.14 -31.36
C GLU A 46 -23.29 -19.44 -30.25
N VAL A 47 -24.05 -20.19 -29.45
CA VAL A 47 -24.88 -19.63 -28.36
C VAL A 47 -24.11 -19.44 -27.03
N ASP A 48 -22.94 -20.04 -26.86
CA ASP A 48 -22.24 -20.05 -25.56
C ASP A 48 -21.45 -18.75 -25.27
N HIS A 49 -20.94 -18.07 -26.31
CA HIS A 49 -20.16 -16.83 -26.13
C HIS A 49 -21.04 -15.62 -25.76
N ALA A 50 -22.22 -15.49 -26.39
CA ALA A 50 -23.15 -14.40 -26.07
C ALA A 50 -23.73 -14.54 -24.66
N GLU A 51 -24.00 -15.76 -24.20
CA GLU A 51 -24.47 -16.01 -22.84
C GLU A 51 -23.35 -15.86 -21.79
N GLN A 52 -22.11 -16.26 -22.10
CA GLN A 52 -20.95 -15.96 -21.24
C GLN A 52 -20.67 -14.46 -21.11
N GLU A 53 -20.82 -13.68 -22.19
CA GLU A 53 -20.63 -12.23 -22.16
C GLU A 53 -21.73 -11.53 -21.36
N ALA A 54 -22.99 -11.98 -21.50
CA ALA A 54 -24.10 -11.50 -20.68
C ALA A 54 -23.91 -11.81 -19.18
N ARG A 55 -23.41 -13.01 -18.86
CA ARG A 55 -23.08 -13.41 -17.48
C ARG A 55 -21.93 -12.60 -16.88
N LYS A 56 -20.86 -12.33 -17.66
CA LYS A 56 -19.76 -11.45 -17.23
C LYS A 56 -20.22 -10.02 -16.98
N LYS A 57 -21.09 -9.49 -17.84
CA LYS A 57 -21.63 -8.13 -17.69
C LYS A 57 -22.55 -8.01 -16.47
N ALA A 58 -23.28 -9.07 -16.13
CA ALA A 58 -24.11 -9.11 -14.92
C ALA A 58 -23.26 -9.20 -13.63
N ASP A 59 -22.15 -9.96 -13.66
CA ASP A 59 -21.24 -10.09 -12.52
C ASP A 59 -20.46 -8.79 -12.26
N ASP A 60 -19.98 -8.13 -13.32
CA ASP A 60 -19.30 -6.83 -13.24
C ASP A 60 -20.23 -5.73 -12.71
N ALA A 61 -21.49 -5.72 -13.17
CA ALA A 61 -22.51 -4.80 -12.65
C ALA A 61 -22.83 -5.04 -11.16
N LYS A 62 -22.83 -6.31 -10.72
CA LYS A 62 -23.04 -6.67 -9.32
C LYS A 62 -21.85 -6.28 -8.44
N LEU A 63 -20.63 -6.45 -8.95
CA LEU A 63 -19.40 -6.04 -8.27
C LEU A 63 -19.31 -4.51 -8.14
N ALA A 64 -19.70 -3.77 -9.17
CA ALA A 64 -19.77 -2.32 -9.15
C ALA A 64 -20.82 -1.80 -8.15
N ALA A 65 -22.00 -2.42 -8.09
CA ALA A 65 -23.05 -2.06 -7.14
C ALA A 65 -22.65 -2.35 -5.68
N GLU A 66 -21.94 -3.46 -5.42
CA GLU A 66 -21.44 -3.78 -4.08
C GLU A 66 -20.30 -2.84 -3.63
N ALA A 67 -19.43 -2.44 -4.56
CA ALA A 67 -18.37 -1.46 -4.29
C ALA A 67 -18.96 -0.07 -3.98
N GLU A 68 -20.01 0.35 -4.69
CA GLU A 68 -20.69 1.62 -4.43
C GLU A 68 -21.46 1.57 -3.09
N ALA A 69 -22.11 0.44 -2.77
CA ALA A 69 -22.76 0.24 -1.48
C ALA A 69 -21.76 0.26 -0.31
N LYS A 70 -20.59 -0.36 -0.47
CA LYS A 70 -19.52 -0.31 0.54
C LYS A 70 -18.95 1.09 0.72
N ARG A 71 -18.74 1.85 -0.35
CA ARG A 71 -18.30 3.25 -0.28
C ARG A 71 -19.33 4.12 0.43
N LYS A 72 -20.61 3.94 0.13
CA LYS A 72 -21.70 4.69 0.77
C LYS A 72 -21.89 4.32 2.24
N ALA A 73 -21.67 3.06 2.61
CA ALA A 73 -21.70 2.61 4.01
C ALA A 73 -20.51 3.13 4.82
N GLU A 74 -19.31 3.17 4.23
CA GLU A 74 -18.10 3.72 4.88
C GLU A 74 -18.21 5.24 5.07
N GLU A 75 -18.74 5.96 4.07
CA GLU A 75 -18.97 7.40 4.16
C GLU A 75 -20.03 7.74 5.23
N ALA A 76 -21.12 6.96 5.32
CA ALA A 76 -22.11 7.10 6.39
C ALA A 76 -21.52 6.81 7.78
N ARG A 77 -20.59 5.85 7.88
CA ARG A 77 -19.91 5.53 9.15
C ARG A 77 -18.92 6.62 9.57
N ARG A 78 -18.20 7.24 8.63
CA ARG A 78 -17.36 8.42 8.90
C ARG A 78 -18.19 9.65 9.30
N ALA A 79 -19.36 9.88 8.70
CA ALA A 79 -20.24 10.98 9.07
C ALA A 79 -20.83 10.82 10.50
N ALA A 80 -21.24 9.60 10.87
CA ALA A 80 -21.74 9.31 12.21
C ALA A 80 -20.65 9.44 13.29
N GLU A 81 -19.40 9.09 12.98
CA GLU A 81 -18.26 9.24 13.90
C GLU A 81 -17.90 10.72 14.12
N ALA A 82 -17.98 11.56 13.08
CA ALA A 82 -17.75 13.00 13.17
C ALA A 82 -18.83 13.75 13.98
N GLU A 83 -20.08 13.27 13.97
CA GLU A 83 -21.16 13.85 14.77
C GLU A 83 -21.04 13.50 16.26
N LYS A 84 -20.56 12.29 16.58
CA LYS A 84 -20.32 11.85 17.96
C LYS A 84 -19.20 12.62 18.64
N LEU A 85 -18.20 13.09 17.89
CA LEU A 85 -17.10 13.92 18.38
C LEU A 85 -17.55 15.35 18.74
N LYS A 86 -18.61 15.87 18.10
CA LYS A 86 -19.17 17.21 18.39
C LYS A 86 -20.08 17.24 19.62
N GLN A 87 -20.79 16.15 19.94
CA GLN A 87 -21.64 16.10 21.14
C GLN A 87 -20.89 15.88 22.46
N GLN A 88 -19.62 15.48 22.42
CA GLN A 88 -18.82 15.28 23.64
C GLN A 88 -18.06 16.53 24.10
N GLN A 89 -18.15 17.64 23.35
CA GLN A 89 -17.72 18.97 23.77
C GLN A 89 -18.95 19.87 24.03
N VAL A 90 -19.62 19.65 25.16
CA VAL A 90 -20.57 20.63 25.71
C VAL A 90 -19.90 21.29 26.93
N PRO A 91 -19.67 22.62 26.93
CA PRO A 91 -19.13 23.32 28.08
C PRO A 91 -20.18 23.37 29.20
N LYS A 92 -19.80 22.91 30.39
CA LYS A 92 -20.62 22.99 31.61
C LYS A 92 -20.61 24.44 32.11
N PRO A 93 -21.76 25.14 32.27
CA PRO A 93 -21.77 26.53 32.70
C PRO A 93 -21.57 26.65 34.22
N ALA A 94 -20.89 27.74 34.59
CA ALA A 94 -20.46 28.10 35.94
C ALA A 94 -21.61 28.40 36.92
N ALA A 95 -21.42 28.02 38.19
CA ALA A 95 -22.10 28.59 39.35
C ALA A 95 -21.12 28.66 40.55
N SER A 96 -21.28 29.68 41.37
CA SER A 96 -20.25 30.38 42.16
C SER A 96 -19.93 29.88 43.59
N LYS A 97 -18.68 30.18 44.04
CA LYS A 97 -18.11 30.41 45.43
C LYS A 97 -17.70 29.21 46.31
N PRO A 98 -16.75 29.34 47.29
CA PRO A 98 -15.50 30.13 47.43
C PRO A 98 -14.25 29.20 47.75
N PRO A 99 -13.03 29.69 48.12
CA PRO A 99 -11.75 29.07 47.74
C PRO A 99 -11.29 27.90 48.61
N VAL A 100 -10.73 26.86 47.99
CA VAL A 100 -9.91 25.81 48.62
C VAL A 100 -8.67 25.57 47.76
N PRO A 101 -7.48 25.38 48.36
CA PRO A 101 -6.20 25.57 47.69
C PRO A 101 -5.84 24.40 46.75
N LYS A 102 -5.06 24.73 45.71
CA LYS A 102 -4.39 23.84 44.75
C LYS A 102 -3.91 22.51 45.37
N PRO A 103 -4.01 21.40 44.60
CA PRO A 103 -2.82 20.68 44.18
C PRO A 103 -2.58 20.82 42.66
N PRO A 104 -1.36 20.58 42.18
CA PRO A 104 -0.85 21.12 40.93
C PRO A 104 -1.42 20.39 39.70
N ALA A 105 -1.62 21.16 38.62
CA ALA A 105 -1.77 20.62 37.27
C ALA A 105 -0.58 19.71 36.94
N PRO A 106 -0.76 18.59 36.20
CA PRO A 106 0.37 17.88 35.64
C PRO A 106 1.17 18.86 34.78
N PRO A 107 2.51 18.84 34.88
CA PRO A 107 3.34 19.81 34.18
C PRO A 107 3.15 19.65 32.68
N GLU A 108 2.83 20.75 31.99
CA GLU A 108 3.16 20.92 30.58
C GLU A 108 4.66 20.63 30.46
N THR A 109 4.98 19.38 30.13
CA THR A 109 6.34 18.89 30.13
C THR A 109 6.93 19.30 28.79
N THR A 110 7.60 20.44 28.76
CA THR A 110 8.59 20.72 27.72
C THR A 110 9.69 19.68 27.88
N ALA A 111 9.53 18.51 27.24
CA ALA A 111 10.54 17.47 27.24
C ALA A 111 11.87 18.09 26.80
N ASN A 112 12.90 17.90 27.62
CA ASN A 112 14.22 18.46 27.31
C ASN A 112 14.66 17.94 25.93
N PRO A 113 15.28 18.77 25.08
CA PRO A 113 15.72 18.32 23.74
C PRO A 113 16.65 17.09 23.85
N ALA A 114 17.46 17.01 24.90
CA ALA A 114 18.28 15.83 25.19
C ALA A 114 17.47 14.55 25.47
N THR A 115 16.33 14.64 26.18
CA THR A 115 15.48 13.47 26.44
C THR A 115 14.73 13.02 25.19
N ILE A 116 14.31 13.96 24.35
CA ILE A 116 13.71 13.66 23.04
C ILE A 116 14.73 12.93 22.16
N MET A 117 15.97 13.43 22.09
CA MET A 117 17.03 12.77 21.32
C MET A 117 17.31 11.34 21.81
N ALA A 118 17.42 11.14 23.13
CA ALA A 118 17.61 9.80 23.69
C ALA A 118 16.44 8.86 23.36
N TYR A 119 15.21 9.38 23.39
CA TYR A 119 14.02 8.63 23.02
C TYR A 119 13.99 8.26 21.53
N VAL A 120 14.34 9.19 20.65
CA VAL A 120 14.48 8.96 19.21
C VAL A 120 15.52 7.88 18.93
N GLN A 121 16.66 7.91 19.62
CA GLN A 121 17.69 6.85 19.48
C GLN A 121 17.17 5.48 19.90
N ALA A 122 16.42 5.41 21.02
CA ALA A 122 15.80 4.16 21.45
C ALA A 122 14.77 3.65 20.44
N LEU A 123 13.95 4.53 19.87
CA LEU A 123 13.00 4.17 18.82
C LEU A 123 13.72 3.70 17.54
N LYS A 124 14.78 4.38 17.10
CA LYS A 124 15.60 3.97 15.95
C LYS A 124 16.16 2.57 16.14
N GLN A 125 16.69 2.29 17.33
CA GLN A 125 17.23 0.97 17.64
C GLN A 125 16.14 -0.11 17.61
N ALA A 126 14.96 0.17 18.16
CA ALA A 126 13.84 -0.77 18.17
C ALA A 126 13.31 -1.03 16.74
N TRP A 127 13.36 -0.02 15.86
CA TRP A 127 12.93 -0.16 14.46
C TRP A 127 14.03 -0.67 13.52
N ALA A 128 15.29 -0.80 13.96
CA ALA A 128 16.42 -1.14 13.10
C ALA A 128 16.27 -2.49 12.37
N ASP A 129 15.62 -3.48 13.00
CA ASP A 129 15.34 -4.80 12.40
C ASP A 129 14.04 -4.81 11.56
N GLY A 130 13.32 -3.69 11.52
CA GLY A 130 12.04 -3.54 10.82
C GLY A 130 10.84 -4.10 11.59
N SER A 131 11.02 -4.52 12.85
CA SER A 131 9.93 -4.92 13.74
C SER A 131 10.30 -4.72 15.21
N ILE A 132 9.39 -4.15 15.97
CA ILE A 132 9.52 -3.97 17.43
C ILE A 132 9.03 -5.22 18.16
N SER A 133 9.86 -5.74 19.07
CA SER A 133 9.51 -6.84 19.98
C SER A 133 8.63 -6.35 21.14
N LYS A 134 7.90 -7.27 21.79
CA LYS A 134 7.01 -6.92 22.90
C LYS A 134 7.74 -6.27 24.10
N ASP A 135 8.94 -6.73 24.38
CA ASP A 135 9.80 -6.16 25.42
C ASP A 135 10.25 -4.74 25.06
N GLU A 136 10.58 -4.50 23.79
CA GLU A 136 10.97 -3.19 23.28
C GLU A 136 9.79 -2.22 23.30
N GLU A 137 8.60 -2.65 22.89
CA GLU A 137 7.36 -1.86 23.01
C GLU A 137 7.12 -1.43 24.47
N THR A 138 7.29 -2.35 25.42
CA THR A 138 7.13 -2.07 26.85
C THR A 138 8.18 -1.08 27.36
N LEU A 139 9.43 -1.23 26.91
CA LEU A 139 10.53 -0.33 27.25
C LEU A 139 10.28 1.08 26.68
N ILE A 140 9.91 1.19 25.40
CA ILE A 140 9.59 2.46 24.74
C ILE A 140 8.39 3.14 25.41
N ALA A 141 7.35 2.39 25.77
CA ALA A 141 6.20 2.92 26.50
C ALA A 141 6.59 3.45 27.89
N THR A 142 7.54 2.79 28.56
CA THR A 142 8.07 3.23 29.85
C THR A 142 8.92 4.50 29.69
N LEU A 143 9.79 4.55 28.68
CA LEU A 143 10.59 5.74 28.37
C LEU A 143 9.71 6.93 28.01
N ARG A 144 8.66 6.71 27.20
CA ARG A 144 7.68 7.74 26.83
C ARG A 144 7.06 8.39 28.07
N LYS A 145 6.57 7.57 29.01
CA LYS A 145 5.99 8.05 30.28
C LYS A 145 7.03 8.76 31.15
N SER A 146 8.25 8.24 31.20
CA SER A 146 9.34 8.78 32.03
C SER A 146 9.85 10.13 31.53
N PHE A 147 9.82 10.34 30.22
CA PHE A 147 10.22 11.61 29.57
C PHE A 147 9.06 12.57 29.33
N GLY A 148 7.82 12.18 29.68
CA GLY A 148 6.64 13.01 29.50
C GLY A 148 6.28 13.29 28.04
N ILE A 149 6.64 12.37 27.13
CA ILE A 149 6.37 12.51 25.70
C ILE A 149 4.91 12.18 25.43
N SER A 150 4.22 13.08 24.74
CA SER A 150 2.80 12.91 24.40
C SER A 150 2.61 11.80 23.37
N GLU A 151 1.41 11.20 23.30
CA GLU A 151 1.11 10.21 22.24
C GLU A 151 1.24 10.80 20.84
N GLN A 152 0.85 12.07 20.66
CA GLN A 152 0.99 12.76 19.38
C GLN A 152 2.47 12.93 18.97
N GLU A 153 3.33 13.28 19.92
CA GLU A 153 4.78 13.41 19.67
C GLU A 153 5.39 12.04 19.35
N HIS A 154 5.05 11.02 20.13
CA HIS A 154 5.48 9.65 19.88
C HIS A 154 5.07 9.17 18.48
N ALA A 155 3.81 9.36 18.08
CA ALA A 155 3.33 8.96 16.76
C ALA A 155 4.07 9.69 15.62
N GLY A 156 4.38 10.98 15.80
CA GLY A 156 5.17 11.74 14.83
C GLY A 156 6.61 11.21 14.71
N LEU A 157 7.28 10.99 15.85
CA LEU A 157 8.64 10.45 15.88
C LEU A 157 8.71 9.02 15.34
N GLU A 158 7.73 8.19 15.69
CA GLU A 158 7.64 6.81 15.18
C GLU A 158 7.50 6.80 13.66
N GLN A 159 6.62 7.63 13.10
CA GLN A 159 6.43 7.71 11.65
C GLN A 159 7.70 8.20 10.94
N GLU A 160 8.39 9.21 11.50
CA GLU A 160 9.65 9.72 10.96
C GLU A 160 10.73 8.63 10.94
N ILE A 161 10.87 7.90 12.05
CA ILE A 161 11.86 6.83 12.19
C ILE A 161 11.56 5.66 11.26
N GLN A 162 10.29 5.26 11.10
CA GLN A 162 9.91 4.21 10.15
C GLN A 162 10.30 4.60 8.72
N VAL A 163 10.03 5.84 8.31
CA VAL A 163 10.43 6.34 6.99
C VAL A 163 11.94 6.39 6.84
N GLU A 164 12.66 6.83 7.87
CA GLU A 164 14.13 6.90 7.87
C GLU A 164 14.76 5.51 7.76
N THR A 165 14.34 4.54 8.57
CA THR A 165 14.80 3.15 8.51
C THR A 165 14.54 2.53 7.14
N TYR A 166 13.38 2.82 6.54
CA TYR A 166 13.08 2.36 5.19
C TYR A 166 13.99 3.00 4.13
N LEU A 167 14.25 4.31 4.25
CA LEU A 167 15.15 5.04 3.37
C LEU A 167 16.57 4.49 3.44
N GLU A 168 17.08 4.19 4.64
CA GLU A 168 18.37 3.52 4.83
C GLU A 168 18.43 2.15 4.17
N ALA A 169 17.34 1.36 4.26
CA ALA A 169 17.25 0.08 3.57
C ALA A 169 17.31 0.24 2.04
N ILE A 170 16.62 1.25 1.48
CA ILE A 170 16.68 1.58 0.05
C ILE A 170 18.10 2.00 -0.33
N MET A 171 18.73 2.91 0.41
CA MET A 171 20.12 3.33 0.15
C MET A 171 21.10 2.16 0.17
N GLY A 172 20.93 1.25 1.14
CA GLY A 172 21.71 0.01 1.21
C GLY A 172 21.55 -0.85 -0.04
N ALA A 173 20.31 -1.04 -0.51
CA ALA A 173 20.01 -1.81 -1.73
C ALA A 173 20.58 -1.17 -3.01
N TRP A 174 20.68 0.17 -3.06
CA TRP A 174 21.27 0.87 -4.21
C TRP A 174 22.79 1.05 -4.12
N LYS A 175 23.44 0.69 -3.00
CA LYS A 175 24.87 0.92 -2.77
C LYS A 175 25.76 0.27 -3.83
N ASP A 176 25.37 -0.90 -4.32
CA ASP A 176 26.09 -1.64 -5.36
C ASP A 176 25.71 -1.21 -6.79
N GLY A 177 24.90 -0.16 -6.93
CA GLY A 177 24.50 0.44 -8.21
C GLY A 177 23.39 -0.31 -8.94
N SER A 178 22.83 -1.37 -8.36
CA SER A 178 21.68 -2.12 -8.87
C SER A 178 20.96 -2.82 -7.73
N ILE A 179 19.63 -2.73 -7.69
CA ILE A 179 18.79 -3.49 -6.74
C ILE A 179 18.72 -4.95 -7.22
N SER A 180 19.08 -5.90 -6.36
CA SER A 180 18.89 -7.33 -6.64
C SER A 180 17.43 -7.77 -6.39
N ALA A 181 17.02 -8.92 -6.93
CA ALA A 181 15.69 -9.48 -6.63
C ALA A 181 15.47 -9.71 -5.12
N SER A 182 16.52 -10.13 -4.41
CA SER A 182 16.46 -10.33 -2.95
C SER A 182 16.29 -9.01 -2.19
N ASP A 183 16.90 -7.92 -2.67
CA ASP A 183 16.69 -6.60 -2.09
C ASP A 183 15.25 -6.12 -2.30
N PHE A 184 14.67 -6.38 -3.48
CA PHE A 184 13.28 -6.06 -3.76
C PHE A 184 12.32 -6.78 -2.81
N GLU A 185 12.48 -8.10 -2.62
CA GLU A 185 11.65 -8.86 -1.68
C GLU A 185 11.80 -8.38 -0.22
N ARG A 186 13.05 -8.06 0.17
CA ARG A 186 13.33 -7.49 1.50
C ARG A 186 12.66 -6.13 1.67
N LEU A 187 12.74 -5.24 0.67
CA LEU A 187 12.12 -3.92 0.70
C LEU A 187 10.59 -4.01 0.71
N ASP A 188 9.99 -4.91 -0.06
CA ASP A 188 8.53 -5.08 -0.05
C ASP A 188 8.03 -5.60 1.31
N THR A 189 8.73 -6.58 1.91
CA THR A 189 8.43 -7.05 3.27
C THR A 189 8.57 -5.93 4.30
N LEU A 190 9.65 -5.13 4.20
CA LEU A 190 9.90 -4.02 5.12
C LEU A 190 8.84 -2.93 4.96
N ARG A 191 8.42 -2.64 3.73
CA ARG A 191 7.36 -1.68 3.41
C ARG A 191 6.03 -2.09 4.07
N GLU A 192 5.65 -3.36 4.00
CA GLU A 192 4.43 -3.85 4.65
C GLU A 192 4.52 -3.75 6.17
N LYS A 193 5.66 -4.16 6.76
CA LYS A 193 5.89 -4.09 8.21
C LYS A 193 5.84 -2.67 8.75
N LEU A 194 6.44 -1.72 8.04
CA LEU A 194 6.47 -0.29 8.39
C LEU A 194 5.24 0.48 7.91
N LYS A 195 4.24 -0.21 7.31
CA LYS A 195 3.00 0.37 6.77
C LYS A 195 3.24 1.54 5.79
N ILE A 196 4.30 1.45 5.01
CA ILE A 196 4.65 2.46 4.01
C ILE A 196 3.82 2.19 2.74
N SER A 197 3.12 3.22 2.26
CA SER A 197 2.31 3.10 1.04
C SER A 197 3.20 2.88 -0.20
N ALA A 198 2.65 2.29 -1.26
CA ALA A 198 3.38 2.12 -2.53
C ALA A 198 3.81 3.48 -3.11
N GLU A 199 2.97 4.50 -2.94
CA GLU A 199 3.25 5.86 -3.39
C GLU A 199 4.44 6.47 -2.67
N GLU A 200 4.51 6.31 -1.34
CA GLU A 200 5.62 6.79 -0.53
C GLU A 200 6.91 6.01 -0.86
N HIS A 201 6.83 4.69 -1.03
CA HIS A 201 7.98 3.89 -1.48
C HIS A 201 8.55 4.39 -2.82
N LEU A 202 7.71 4.61 -3.83
CA LEU A 202 8.17 5.11 -5.13
C LEU A 202 8.76 6.53 -5.04
N ARG A 203 8.23 7.37 -4.14
CA ARG A 203 8.78 8.70 -3.90
C ARG A 203 10.17 8.61 -3.27
N LEU A 204 10.32 7.80 -2.22
CA LEU A 204 11.59 7.60 -1.52
C LEU A 204 12.64 6.96 -2.44
N GLU A 205 12.27 5.95 -3.23
CA GLU A 205 13.19 5.31 -4.19
C GLU A 205 13.68 6.30 -5.25
N ARG A 206 12.78 7.12 -5.82
CA ARG A 206 13.18 8.17 -6.76
C ARG A 206 14.15 9.16 -6.13
N GLN A 207 13.89 9.56 -4.88
CA GLN A 207 14.76 10.48 -4.15
C GLN A 207 16.15 9.88 -3.92
N VAL A 208 16.23 8.64 -3.44
CA VAL A 208 17.51 7.94 -3.21
C VAL A 208 18.28 7.77 -4.51
N ARG A 209 17.61 7.37 -5.60
CA ARG A 209 18.24 7.25 -6.92
C ARG A 209 18.82 8.57 -7.41
N GLN A 210 18.11 9.68 -7.20
CA GLN A 210 18.61 11.01 -7.56
C GLN A 210 19.81 11.40 -6.70
N ASP A 211 19.78 11.12 -5.40
CA ASP A 211 20.89 11.45 -4.50
C ASP A 211 22.16 10.66 -4.87
N ILE A 212 22.04 9.35 -5.09
CA ILE A 212 23.16 8.48 -5.49
C ILE A 212 23.75 8.91 -6.85
N LEU A 213 22.91 9.31 -7.81
CA LEU A 213 23.39 9.83 -9.09
C LEU A 213 24.07 11.19 -8.97
N ARG A 214 23.70 12.00 -7.98
CA ARG A 214 24.28 13.33 -7.73
C ARG A 214 25.63 13.26 -7.01
N GLN A 215 25.84 12.22 -6.21
CA GLN A 215 27.09 11.97 -5.46
C GLN A 215 28.20 11.35 -6.34
N LYS A 216 27.93 11.11 -7.62
CA LYS A 216 28.80 10.37 -8.56
C LYS A 216 29.27 11.27 -9.70
#